data_AF-A0A2V9P6T8-F1
#
_entry.id   AF-A0A2V9P6T8-F1
#
_cell.length_a   1.000
_cell.length_b   1.000
_cell.length_c   1.000
_cell.angle_alpha   90.00
_cell.angle_beta   90.00
_cell.angle_gamma   90.00
#
_symmetry.space_group_name_H-M   'P 1'
#
loop_
_entity.id
_entity.type
_entity.pdbx_description
1 polymer ?
#
loop_
_entity_poly.entity_id
_entity_poly.type
_entity_poly.pdbx_seq_one_letter_code
_entity_poly.pdbx_strand_id
1 'polypeptide(L)' 'MTVIEIRPHRWGWKAFEAPGVEPVFLSQGDAISYAQGRVCFRSGEIRVLDLSGAVTRIIPFSDTDRKL' A
#
# COMPACT_ATOMS: atom_id res chain seq x y z
N MET A 1 9.35 -10.56 -2.92
CA MET A 1 9.16 -9.21 -2.38
C MET A 1 7.89 -8.64 -2.98
N THR A 2 6.87 -8.39 -2.16
CA THR A 2 5.61 -7.78 -2.62
C THR A 2 5.68 -6.27 -2.44
N VAL A 3 5.32 -5.50 -3.46
CA VAL A 3 5.23 -4.04 -3.35
C VAL A 3 3.80 -3.64 -3.64
N ILE A 4 3.18 -2.90 -2.72
CA ILE A 4 1.87 -2.29 -2.92
C ILE A 4 2.05 -0.79 -2.94
N GLU A 5 1.57 -0.15 -3.99
CA GLU A 5 1.70 1.30 -4.14
C GLU A 5 0.38 2.00 -3.81
N ILE A 6 0.42 2.90 -2.83
CA ILE A 6 -0.70 3.76 -2.48
C ILE A 6 -0.53 5.05 -3.26
N ARG A 7 -1.38 5.25 -4.27
CA ARG A 7 -1.34 6.39 -5.18
C ARG A 7 -2.54 7.30 -4.96
N PRO A 8 -2.38 8.63 -5.08
CA PRO A 8 -3.54 9.53 -5.11
C PRO A 8 -4.37 9.23 -6.36
N HIS A 9 -5.70 9.22 -6.24
CA HIS A 9 -6.59 8.99 -7.36
C HIS A 9 -7.83 9.88 -7.28
N ARG A 10 -7.88 10.93 -8.12
CA ARG A 10 -8.98 11.91 -8.36
C ARG A 10 -9.69 12.44 -7.09
N TRP A 11 -10.37 11.58 -6.34
CA TRP A 11 -11.16 11.87 -5.14
C TRP A 11 -10.83 10.97 -3.94
N GLY A 12 -9.67 10.30 -3.98
CA GLY A 12 -9.29 9.35 -2.95
C GLY A 12 -7.90 8.77 -3.21
N TRP A 13 -7.75 7.51 -2.83
CA TRP A 13 -6.49 6.79 -2.80
C TRP A 13 -6.66 5.41 -3.41
N LYS A 14 -5.76 5.02 -4.29
CA LYS A 14 -5.76 3.72 -4.96
C LYS A 14 -4.61 2.88 -4.43
N ALA A 15 -4.89 1.65 -4.03
CA ALA A 15 -3.86 0.67 -3.75
C ALA A 15 -3.60 -0.14 -5.03
N PHE A 16 -2.41 0.00 -5.60
CA PHE A 16 -1.96 -0.73 -6.77
C PHE A 16 -1.15 -1.94 -6.34
N GLU A 17 -1.71 -3.13 -6.50
CA GLU A 17 -0.99 -4.40 -6.26
C GLU A 17 -0.44 -4.97 -7.58
N ALA A 18 -1.28 -5.00 -8.61
CA ALA A 18 -0.98 -5.53 -9.94
C ALA A 18 -2.03 -5.00 -10.94
N PRO A 19 -1.77 -5.09 -12.26
CA PRO A 19 -2.79 -4.81 -13.27
C PRO A 19 -4.07 -5.62 -13.00
N GLY A 20 -5.20 -4.92 -12.84
CA GLY A 20 -6.50 -5.52 -12.50
C GLY A 20 -6.80 -5.66 -11.00
N VAL A 21 -5.84 -5.37 -10.12
CA VAL A 21 -6.03 -5.32 -8.66
C VAL A 21 -5.69 -3.92 -8.17
N GLU A 22 -6.69 -3.04 -8.28
CA GLU A 22 -6.54 -1.60 -8.07
C GLU A 22 -7.71 -0.99 -7.26
N PRO A 23 -8.00 -1.46 -6.04
CA PRO A 23 -9.08 -0.92 -5.23
C PRO A 23 -8.86 0.55 -4.88
N VAL A 24 -9.97 1.28 -4.80
CA VAL A 24 -10.00 2.72 -4.53
C VAL A 24 -10.71 2.97 -3.20
N PHE A 25 -10.11 3.82 -2.38
CA PHE A 25 -10.54 4.18 -1.04
C PHE A 25 -10.69 5.69 -0.93
N LEU A 26 -11.53 6.15 0.01
CA LEU A 26 -11.73 7.58 0.24
C LEU A 26 -10.56 8.20 1.02
N SER A 27 -9.98 7.44 1.97
CA SER A 27 -8.88 7.90 2.80
C SER A 27 -7.58 7.15 2.51
N GLN A 28 -6.46 7.84 2.74
CA GLN A 28 -5.13 7.24 2.65
C GLN A 28 -4.94 6.13 3.68
N GLY A 29 -5.50 6.33 4.88
CA GLY A 29 -5.42 5.39 5.98
C GLY A 29 -6.10 4.06 5.65
N ASP A 30 -7.25 4.10 4.98
CA ASP A 30 -7.97 2.89 4.55
C ASP A 30 -7.19 2.13 3.50
N ALA A 31 -6.58 2.84 2.53
CA ALA A 31 -5.75 2.23 1.51
C ALA A 31 -4.49 1.55 2.10
N ILE A 32 -3.87 2.19 3.09
CA ILE A 32 -2.74 1.62 3.84
C ILE A 32 -3.20 0.41 4.65
N SER A 33 -4.32 0.51 5.36
CA SER A 33 -4.87 -0.59 6.19
C SER A 33 -5.21 -1.81 5.33
N TYR A 34 -5.80 -1.58 4.16
CA TYR A 34 -6.02 -2.61 3.15
C TYR A 34 -4.70 -3.26 2.72
N ALA A 35 -3.71 -2.47 2.33
CA ALA A 35 -2.40 -2.99 1.90
C ALA A 35 -1.71 -3.79 3.02
N GLN A 36 -1.78 -3.34 4.27
CA GLN A 36 -1.27 -4.07 5.44
C GLN A 36 -2.02 -5.39 5.67
N GLY A 37 -3.33 -5.43 5.45
CA GLY A 37 -4.13 -6.65 5.51
C GLY A 37 -3.79 -7.66 4.41
N ARG A 38 -3.47 -7.17 3.20
CA ARG A 38 -3.14 -8.00 2.03
C ARG A 38 -1.78 -8.70 2.15
N VAL A 39 -0.89 -8.11 2.92
CA VAL A 39 0.50 -8.57 3.05
C VAL A 39 0.75 -9.45 4.27
N CYS A 40 -0.31 -9.84 4.99
CA CYS A 40 -0.22 -10.91 5.99
C CYS A 40 0.52 -12.11 5.38
N PHE A 41 1.54 -12.63 6.07
CA PHE A 41 2.35 -13.79 5.66
C PHE A 41 3.38 -13.57 4.54
N ARG A 42 3.65 -12.31 4.16
CA ARG A 42 4.65 -11.98 3.13
C ARG A 42 5.65 -10.95 3.65
N SER A 43 6.80 -10.84 3.00
CA SER A 43 7.75 -9.74 3.19
C SER A 43 7.76 -8.79 1.99
N GLY A 44 7.89 -7.49 2.25
CA GLY A 44 7.81 -6.48 1.21
C GLY A 44 7.63 -5.05 1.73
N GLU A 45 7.12 -4.19 0.86
CA GLU A 45 7.00 -2.75 1.12
C GLU A 45 5.65 -2.20 0.66
N ILE A 46 5.08 -1.30 1.45
CA ILE A 46 4.00 -0.41 1.01
C ILE A 46 4.64 0.94 0.69
N ARG A 47 4.46 1.41 -0.54
CA ARG A 47 5.01 2.69 -1.00
C ARG A 47 3.89 3.67 -1.19
N VAL A 48 3.93 4.78 -0.47
CA VAL A 48 2.99 5.89 -0.67
C VAL A 48 3.61 6.85 -1.66
N LEU A 49 2.88 7.13 -2.73
CA LEU A 49 3.26 8.07 -3.77
C LEU A 49 2.52 9.39 -3.58
N ASP A 50 3.14 10.49 -4.01
CA ASP A 50 2.46 11.78 -4.18
C ASP A 50 1.81 11.91 -5.56
N LEU A 51 1.28 13.10 -5.86
CA LEU A 51 0.63 13.42 -7.14
C LEU A 51 1.61 13.41 -8.33
N SER A 52 2.91 13.58 -8.08
CA SER A 52 3.96 13.50 -9.09
C SER A 52 4.40 12.05 -9.37
N GLY A 53 3.97 11.11 -8.53
CA GLY A 53 4.39 9.71 -8.58
C GLY A 53 5.69 9.45 -7.81
N ALA A 54 6.21 10.44 -7.07
CA ALA A 54 7.38 10.25 -6.22
C ALA A 54 6.98 9.53 -4.92
N VAL A 55 7.84 8.61 -4.46
CA VAL A 55 7.62 7.91 -3.19
C VAL A 55 7.90 8.86 -2.04
N THR A 56 6.87 9.16 -1.26
CA THR A 56 6.96 10.04 -0.07
C THR A 56 7.15 9.25 1.21
N ARG A 57 6.65 8.02 1.26
CA ARG A 57 6.74 7.17 2.44
C ARG A 57 6.89 5.71 2.04
N ILE A 58 7.78 5.01 2.72
CA ILE A 58 7.95 3.56 2.61
C ILE A 58 7.61 2.95 3.97
N ILE A 59 6.71 1.99 3.97
CA ILE A 59 6.34 1.21 5.15
C ILE A 59 6.77 -0.23 4.86
N PRO A 60 7.93 -0.67 5.39
CA PRO A 60 8.35 -2.06 5.25
C PRO A 60 7.40 -2.95 6.05
N PHE A 61 7.19 -4.18 5.57
CA PHE A 61 6.52 -5.23 6.31
C PHE A 61 7.32 -6.53 6.19
N SER A 62 7.48 -7.22 7.31
CA SER A 62 8.01 -8.57 7.34
C SER A 62 7.21 -9.42 8.33
N ASP A 63 7.08 -10.71 8.04
CA ASP A 63 6.41 -11.65 8.95
C ASP A 63 7.11 -11.73 10.31
N THR A 64 8.44 -11.53 10.33
CA THR A 64 9.27 -11.51 11.53
C THR A 64 8.97 -10.35 12.50
N ASP A 65 8.28 -9.29 12.06
CA ASP A 65 7.95 -8.15 12.91
C ASP A 65 6.62 -8.32 13.66
N ARG A 66 5.85 -9.38 13.38
CA ARG A 66 4.69 -9.75 14.18
C ARG A 66 5.16 -10.43 15.48
N LYS A 67 5.49 -9.61 16.48
CA LYS A 67 5.50 -10.09 17.87
C LYS A 67 4.07 -10.56 18.22
N LEU A 68 3.91 -11.87 18.33
CA LEU A 68 2.77 -12.52 18.98
C LEU A 68 2.67 -12.10 20.45
#